data_AF-A0A9K3M189-F1
#
_entry.id   AF-A0A9K3M189-F1
#
_cell.length_a   1.000
_cell.length_b   1.000
_cell.length_c   1.000
_cell.angle_alpha   90.00
_cell.angle_beta   90.00
_cell.angle_gamma   90.00
#
_symmetry.space_group_name_H-M   'P 1'
#
loop_
_entity.id
_entity.type
_entity.pdbx_description
1 polymer ?
#
loop_
_entity_poly.entity_id
_entity_poly.type
_entity_poly.pdbx_seq_one_letter_code
_entity_poly.pdbx_strand_id
1 'polypeptide(L)'
;MFSHSNRSSPDKITDKPKEQSKEVEQETPRNASAKITERLNKVFQEASALGKNRSADLVPLTAEYDQLKHQFRALVSVVKNYKTKTVAMNDAKFQLAEQLATMSKKSPIYDEIGNDIDEETSAALKRLYQRSEPSDHRRLTTTDEVTALKEEYRKHQGTDILSMYGLFSFGAAQDVANSNEYQTHVVDYVVEWERVVTERIDAELKYTKELESTRRHYEDKIIRLREKSNEIEEKGKEPSKGQAEKLARNEDKLKDAFTKHERQAGKLCALIEAVTHEGYKDLYPLVKNYMKWEMNRISREHDIAERLSETLECMSEKMGSRKSVPKLEEQKYEKLEEPVESETGQ
;
A
#
# COMPACT_ATOMS: atom_id res chain seq x y z
N MET A 1 64.93 -3.68 44.25
CA MET A 1 63.88 -4.66 43.92
C MET A 1 62.65 -4.23 44.71
N PHE A 2 61.54 -3.71 44.19
CA PHE A 2 60.89 -3.81 42.88
C PHE A 2 60.23 -2.47 42.53
N SER A 3 60.40 -2.02 41.28
CA SER A 3 59.63 -0.92 40.69
C SER A 3 58.35 -1.50 40.08
N HIS A 4 57.19 -0.88 40.32
CA HIS A 4 55.95 -1.18 39.60
C HIS A 4 55.51 0.08 38.84
N SER A 5 55.79 0.08 37.54
CA SER A 5 55.27 1.04 36.56
C SER A 5 53.85 0.65 36.18
N ASN A 6 52.87 1.48 36.55
CA ASN A 6 51.53 1.43 35.97
C ASN A 6 51.57 2.12 34.59
N ARG A 7 51.50 1.33 33.52
CA ARG A 7 51.29 1.80 32.14
C ARG A 7 49.79 1.98 31.90
N SER A 8 49.40 3.22 31.64
CA SER A 8 48.12 3.60 31.05
C SER A 8 48.07 3.09 29.61
N SER A 9 47.12 2.20 29.29
CA SER A 9 46.82 1.81 27.91
C SER A 9 45.94 2.87 27.26
N PRO A 10 46.21 3.31 26.01
CA PRO A 10 45.31 4.16 25.27
C PRO A 10 44.19 3.34 24.65
N ASP A 11 42.95 3.75 24.89
CA ASP A 11 41.75 3.20 24.26
C ASP A 11 41.87 3.26 22.74
N LYS A 12 41.84 2.08 22.11
CA LYS A 12 41.71 1.94 20.66
C LYS A 12 40.28 2.31 20.28
N ILE A 13 40.11 3.53 19.79
CA ILE A 13 38.93 3.95 19.04
C ILE A 13 38.86 3.07 17.78
N THR A 14 37.99 2.08 17.80
CA THR A 14 37.65 1.28 16.62
C THR A 14 36.69 2.10 15.76
N ASP A 15 37.21 2.65 14.66
CA ASP A 15 36.40 3.22 13.58
C ASP A 15 35.40 2.16 13.09
N LYS A 16 34.14 2.29 13.51
CA LYS A 16 33.04 1.52 12.92
C LYS A 16 32.94 1.93 11.44
N PRO A 17 32.96 0.97 10.50
CA PRO A 17 32.78 1.28 9.10
C PRO A 17 31.45 2.00 8.90
N LYS A 18 31.49 3.19 8.28
CA LYS A 18 30.31 3.90 7.79
C LYS A 18 29.60 2.98 6.82
N GLU A 19 28.61 2.26 7.32
CA GLU A 19 27.67 1.48 6.52
C GLU A 19 26.93 2.51 5.66
N GLN A 20 27.38 2.67 4.41
CA GLN A 20 26.67 3.47 3.41
C GLN A 20 25.31 2.80 3.23
N SER A 21 24.32 3.33 3.94
CA SER A 21 22.92 2.95 3.81
C SER A 21 22.56 3.20 2.35
N LYS A 22 22.53 2.14 1.54
CA LYS A 22 21.96 2.22 0.18
C LYS A 22 20.55 2.73 0.38
N GLU A 23 20.32 3.97 -0.02
CA GLU A 23 19.02 4.59 -0.01
C GLU A 23 18.11 3.70 -0.85
N VAL A 24 17.26 2.95 -0.17
CA VAL A 24 16.34 2.01 -0.80
C VAL A 24 15.34 2.87 -1.56
N GLU A 25 15.56 3.02 -2.87
CA GLU A 25 14.71 3.77 -3.78
C GLU A 25 13.25 3.33 -3.57
N GLN A 26 12.41 4.26 -3.10
CA GLN A 26 11.00 3.98 -2.87
C GLN A 26 10.29 3.79 -4.20
N GLU A 27 9.61 2.65 -4.37
CA GLU A 27 8.79 2.44 -5.55
C GLU A 27 7.60 3.39 -5.55
N THR A 28 7.55 4.25 -6.56
CA THR A 28 6.39 5.13 -6.81
C THR A 28 5.27 4.35 -7.52
N PRO A 29 3.99 4.75 -7.36
CA PRO A 29 2.87 4.07 -8.02
C PRO A 29 3.01 3.95 -9.54
N ARG A 30 3.57 4.98 -10.20
CA ARG A 30 3.84 4.96 -11.64
C ARG A 30 4.85 3.89 -12.02
N ASN A 31 5.90 3.74 -11.24
CA ASN A 31 6.90 2.70 -11.47
C ASN A 31 6.32 1.31 -11.21
N ALA A 32 5.44 1.17 -10.21
CA ALA A 32 4.75 -0.07 -9.91
C ALA A 32 3.83 -0.52 -11.07
N SER A 33 2.98 0.38 -11.58
CA SER A 33 2.08 0.13 -12.73
C SER A 33 2.83 -0.38 -13.96
N ALA A 34 3.95 0.25 -14.29
CA ALA A 34 4.81 -0.16 -15.39
C ALA A 34 5.40 -1.56 -15.18
N LYS A 35 5.94 -1.85 -13.99
CA LYS A 35 6.51 -3.16 -13.64
C LYS A 35 5.46 -4.28 -13.65
N ILE A 36 4.26 -4.03 -13.13
CA ILE A 36 3.15 -4.98 -13.15
C ILE A 36 2.77 -5.28 -14.60
N THR A 37 2.59 -4.23 -15.40
CA THR A 37 2.23 -4.37 -16.82
C THR A 37 3.30 -5.13 -17.60
N GLU A 38 4.58 -4.81 -17.38
CA GLU A 38 5.70 -5.52 -18.00
C GLU A 38 5.70 -7.02 -17.63
N ARG A 39 5.54 -7.33 -16.34
CA ARG A 39 5.46 -8.72 -15.83
C ARG A 39 4.31 -9.48 -16.48
N LEU A 40 3.11 -8.90 -16.48
CA LEU A 40 1.91 -9.52 -17.05
C LEU A 40 2.03 -9.72 -18.56
N ASN A 41 2.60 -8.74 -19.28
CA ASN A 41 2.85 -8.86 -20.72
C ASN A 41 3.86 -9.97 -21.01
N LYS A 42 4.93 -10.08 -20.22
CA LYS A 42 5.93 -11.13 -20.36
C LYS A 42 5.29 -12.52 -20.22
N VAL A 43 4.53 -12.75 -19.16
CA VAL A 43 3.80 -14.02 -18.94
C VAL A 43 2.86 -14.33 -20.11
N PHE A 44 2.10 -13.32 -20.56
CA PHE A 44 1.15 -13.49 -21.66
C PHE A 44 1.83 -13.90 -22.98
N GLN A 45 3.02 -13.36 -23.27
CA GLN A 45 3.79 -13.73 -24.46
C GLN A 45 4.42 -15.12 -24.34
N GLU A 46 5.01 -15.44 -23.18
CA GLU A 46 5.61 -16.75 -22.91
C GLU A 46 4.58 -17.88 -22.98
N ALA A 47 3.36 -17.65 -22.46
CA ALA A 47 2.26 -18.61 -22.56
C ALA A 47 1.87 -18.91 -24.02
N SER A 48 2.02 -17.94 -24.93
CA SER A 48 1.75 -18.17 -26.36
C SER A 48 2.71 -19.18 -26.99
N ALA A 49 3.92 -19.36 -26.45
CA ALA A 49 4.92 -20.26 -27.00
C ALA A 49 4.69 -21.72 -26.56
N LEU A 50 4.03 -21.93 -25.42
CA LEU A 50 3.83 -23.27 -24.86
C LEU A 50 2.75 -24.09 -25.58
N GLY A 51 1.78 -23.44 -26.23
CA GLY A 51 0.75 -24.12 -27.04
C GLY A 51 -0.11 -25.15 -26.29
N LYS A 52 -0.10 -25.17 -24.96
CA LYS A 52 -0.86 -26.12 -24.14
C LYS A 52 -2.34 -25.77 -24.17
N ASN A 53 -3.20 -26.77 -24.43
CA ASN A 53 -4.64 -26.64 -24.24
C ASN A 53 -4.93 -26.59 -22.73
N ARG A 54 -5.54 -25.49 -22.28
CA ARG A 54 -5.88 -25.23 -20.87
C ARG A 54 -7.29 -24.65 -20.71
N SER A 55 -8.16 -24.81 -21.70
CA SER A 55 -9.52 -24.25 -21.64
C SER A 55 -10.35 -24.82 -20.48
N ALA A 56 -10.09 -26.07 -20.08
CA ALA A 56 -10.71 -26.68 -18.92
C ALA A 56 -10.35 -25.99 -17.59
N ASP A 57 -9.14 -25.42 -17.48
CA ASP A 57 -8.67 -24.71 -16.29
C ASP A 57 -9.30 -23.32 -16.15
N LEU A 58 -9.86 -22.77 -17.23
CA LEU A 58 -10.29 -21.38 -17.27
C LEU A 58 -11.42 -21.09 -16.26
N VAL A 59 -12.34 -22.03 -16.06
CA VAL A 59 -13.46 -21.87 -15.13
C VAL A 59 -12.99 -21.79 -13.67
N PRO A 60 -12.24 -22.76 -13.12
CA PRO A 60 -11.75 -22.66 -11.75
C PRO A 60 -10.81 -21.46 -11.55
N LEU A 61 -9.92 -21.17 -12.50
CA LEU A 61 -9.02 -20.01 -12.42
C LEU A 61 -9.80 -18.69 -12.41
N THR A 62 -10.87 -18.57 -13.20
CA THR A 62 -11.72 -17.36 -13.18
C THR A 62 -12.39 -17.17 -11.82
N ALA A 63 -12.83 -18.26 -11.17
CA ALA A 63 -13.41 -18.18 -9.84
C ALA A 63 -12.40 -17.71 -8.77
N GLU A 64 -11.15 -18.21 -8.84
CA GLU A 64 -10.06 -17.74 -7.98
C GLU A 64 -9.74 -16.26 -8.22
N TYR A 65 -9.71 -15.84 -9.48
CA TYR A 65 -9.52 -14.44 -9.85
C TYR A 65 -10.64 -13.54 -9.33
N ASP A 66 -11.90 -13.96 -9.43
CA ASP A 66 -13.04 -13.20 -8.91
C ASP A 66 -12.96 -13.03 -7.38
N GLN A 67 -12.55 -14.08 -6.67
CA GLN A 67 -12.29 -14.01 -5.23
C GLN A 67 -11.18 -13.00 -4.91
N LEU A 68 -10.06 -13.07 -5.63
CA LEU A 68 -8.93 -12.15 -5.47
C LEU A 68 -9.36 -10.70 -5.73
N LYS A 69 -10.10 -10.45 -6.82
CA LYS A 69 -10.65 -9.14 -7.18
C LYS A 69 -11.54 -8.58 -6.07
N HIS A 70 -12.35 -9.42 -5.43
CA HIS A 70 -13.15 -9.02 -4.28
C HIS A 70 -12.29 -8.63 -3.08
N GLN A 71 -11.26 -9.42 -2.76
CA GLN A 71 -10.33 -9.14 -1.67
C GLN A 71 -9.58 -7.82 -1.89
N PHE A 72 -9.14 -7.53 -3.12
CA PHE A 72 -8.46 -6.26 -3.41
C PHE A 72 -9.38 -5.05 -3.28
N ARG A 73 -10.63 -5.14 -3.72
CA ARG A 73 -11.62 -4.07 -3.50
C ARG A 73 -11.85 -3.81 -2.02
N ALA A 74 -11.93 -4.87 -1.21
CA ALA A 74 -12.02 -4.75 0.23
C ALA A 74 -10.78 -4.05 0.81
N LEU A 75 -9.57 -4.43 0.36
CA LEU A 75 -8.32 -3.78 0.77
C LEU A 75 -8.29 -2.29 0.40
N VAL A 76 -8.65 -1.93 -0.84
CA VAL A 76 -8.76 -0.53 -1.30
C VAL A 76 -9.69 0.27 -0.40
N SER A 77 -10.84 -0.32 -0.04
CA SER A 77 -11.80 0.30 0.88
C SER A 77 -11.19 0.50 2.27
N VAL A 78 -10.51 -0.51 2.81
CA VAL A 78 -9.90 -0.46 4.15
C VAL A 78 -8.81 0.60 4.22
N VAL A 79 -7.88 0.67 3.25
CA VAL A 79 -6.80 1.67 3.29
C VAL A 79 -7.33 3.10 3.16
N LYS A 80 -8.35 3.34 2.33
CA LYS A 80 -9.00 4.65 2.20
C LYS A 80 -9.71 5.06 3.49
N ASN A 81 -10.43 4.12 4.11
CA ASN A 81 -11.09 4.36 5.38
C ASN A 81 -10.07 4.64 6.49
N TYR A 82 -8.99 3.85 6.57
CA TYR A 82 -7.91 4.07 7.54
C TYR A 82 -7.32 5.48 7.41
N LYS A 83 -6.97 5.92 6.20
CA LYS A 83 -6.52 7.31 5.95
C LYS A 83 -7.51 8.34 6.51
N THR A 84 -8.78 8.17 6.17
CA THR A 84 -9.86 9.09 6.60
C THR A 84 -9.96 9.16 8.12
N LYS A 85 -9.86 8.01 8.80
CA LYS A 85 -9.91 7.94 10.27
C LYS A 85 -8.68 8.55 10.92
N THR A 86 -7.49 8.37 10.36
CA THR A 86 -6.26 8.98 10.87
C THR A 86 -6.31 10.50 10.75
N VAL A 87 -6.76 11.04 9.61
CA VAL A 87 -6.94 12.50 9.44
C VAL A 87 -7.94 13.05 10.47
N ALA A 88 -9.11 12.42 10.60
CA ALA A 88 -10.14 12.87 11.55
C ALA A 88 -9.68 12.81 13.01
N MET A 89 -8.89 11.78 13.39
CA MET A 89 -8.29 11.68 14.72
C MET A 89 -7.34 12.86 14.98
N ASN A 90 -6.50 13.20 14.01
CA ASN A 90 -5.52 14.27 14.16
C ASN A 90 -6.17 15.66 14.19
N ASP A 91 -7.19 15.89 13.36
CA ASP A 91 -8.01 17.11 13.44
C ASP A 91 -8.66 17.26 14.82
N ALA A 92 -9.18 16.17 15.40
CA ALA A 92 -9.77 16.18 16.74
C ALA A 92 -8.74 16.50 17.83
N LYS A 93 -7.52 15.95 17.74
CA LYS A 93 -6.41 16.29 18.65
C LYS A 93 -6.07 17.78 18.59
N PHE A 94 -5.99 18.34 17.38
CA PHE A 94 -5.69 19.75 17.17
C PHE A 94 -6.79 20.66 17.74
N GLN A 95 -8.06 20.36 17.45
CA GLN A 95 -9.20 21.12 18.00
C GLN A 95 -9.23 21.09 19.53
N LEU A 96 -8.92 19.95 20.15
CA LEU A 96 -8.81 19.86 21.61
C LEU A 96 -7.72 20.79 22.15
N ALA A 97 -6.54 20.80 21.52
CA ALA A 97 -5.45 21.69 21.91
C ALA A 97 -5.83 23.18 21.75
N GLU A 98 -6.52 23.55 20.67
CA GLU A 98 -7.02 24.91 20.44
C GLU A 98 -8.03 25.36 21.53
N GLN A 99 -8.95 24.48 21.93
CA GLN A 99 -9.90 24.78 23.00
C GLN A 99 -9.19 24.95 24.35
N LEU A 100 -8.22 24.08 24.67
CA LEU A 100 -7.43 24.20 25.89
C LEU A 100 -6.61 25.51 25.92
N ALA A 101 -6.01 25.89 24.79
CA ALA A 101 -5.31 27.17 24.62
C ALA A 101 -6.24 28.37 24.85
N THR A 102 -7.47 28.31 24.32
CA THR A 102 -8.46 29.36 24.51
C THR A 102 -8.84 29.50 25.99
N MET A 103 -9.01 28.39 26.70
CA MET A 103 -9.33 28.38 28.14
C MET A 103 -8.17 28.88 29.00
N SER A 104 -6.92 28.72 28.57
CA SER A 104 -5.74 29.10 29.36
C SER A 104 -5.36 30.58 29.28
N LYS A 105 -5.95 31.40 28.39
CA LYS A 105 -5.61 32.82 28.12
C LYS A 105 -5.45 33.76 29.32
N LYS A 106 -6.07 33.45 30.45
CA LYS A 106 -5.98 34.26 31.68
C LYS A 106 -5.36 33.50 32.86
N SER A 107 -4.74 32.37 32.58
CA SER A 107 -4.17 31.47 33.59
C SER A 107 -2.64 31.58 33.63
N PRO A 108 -2.00 31.23 34.76
CA PRO A 108 -0.54 31.19 34.87
C PRO A 108 0.16 30.18 33.94
N ILE A 109 -0.60 29.24 33.37
CA ILE A 109 -0.15 28.17 32.48
C ILE A 109 -0.39 28.51 31.00
N TYR A 110 -0.74 29.76 30.67
CA TYR A 110 -0.97 30.17 29.30
C TYR A 110 0.27 29.94 28.44
N ASP A 111 1.45 30.28 28.94
CA ASP A 111 2.68 30.17 28.16
C ASP A 111 2.96 28.72 27.73
N GLU A 112 2.62 27.76 28.59
CA GLU A 112 2.81 26.32 28.36
C GLU A 112 1.70 25.70 27.51
N ILE A 113 0.47 26.19 27.59
CA ILE A 113 -0.67 25.58 26.89
C ILE A 113 -0.99 26.30 25.59
N GLY A 114 -1.15 27.61 25.68
CA GLY A 114 -1.83 28.43 24.68
C GLY A 114 -0.99 29.52 24.04
N ASN A 115 0.30 29.65 24.39
CA ASN A 115 1.16 30.63 23.71
C ASN A 115 1.14 30.33 22.21
N ASP A 116 0.68 31.31 21.45
CA ASP A 116 0.64 31.19 20.00
C ASP A 116 2.08 31.12 19.48
N ILE A 117 2.28 30.26 18.50
CA ILE A 117 3.41 30.40 17.59
C ILE A 117 3.34 31.78 16.94
N ASP A 118 4.50 32.35 16.59
CA ASP A 118 4.52 33.67 15.97
C ASP A 118 3.65 33.70 14.70
N GLU A 119 3.11 34.88 14.38
CA GLU A 119 2.11 35.04 13.32
C GLU A 119 2.62 34.54 11.96
N GLU A 120 3.93 34.68 11.71
CA GLU A 120 4.58 34.21 10.48
C GLU A 120 4.62 32.68 10.40
N THR A 121 5.09 32.00 11.45
CA THR A 121 5.08 30.54 11.56
C THR A 121 3.64 29.98 11.50
N SER A 122 2.70 30.64 12.18
CA SER A 122 1.27 30.28 12.16
C SER A 122 0.70 30.36 10.74
N ALA A 123 0.97 31.45 10.04
CA ALA A 123 0.55 31.62 8.65
C ALA A 123 1.20 30.57 7.74
N ALA A 124 2.47 30.23 7.95
CA ALA A 124 3.17 29.21 7.19
C ALA A 124 2.55 27.81 7.39
N LEU A 125 2.32 27.39 8.64
CA LEU A 125 1.68 26.12 8.96
C LEU A 125 0.25 26.04 8.42
N LYS A 126 -0.51 27.13 8.51
CA LYS A 126 -1.86 27.19 7.94
C LYS A 126 -1.86 27.05 6.41
N ARG A 127 -0.89 27.65 5.72
CA ARG A 127 -0.70 27.45 4.27
C ARG A 127 -0.38 26.00 3.94
N LEU A 128 0.50 25.35 4.71
CA LEU A 128 0.80 23.93 4.53
C LEU A 128 -0.44 23.06 4.73
N TYR A 129 -1.24 23.34 5.77
CA TYR A 129 -2.47 22.62 6.05
C TYR A 129 -3.51 22.78 4.93
N GLN A 130 -3.71 24.01 4.45
CA GLN A 130 -4.66 24.33 3.37
C GLN A 130 -4.23 23.84 1.98
N ARG A 131 -2.94 23.54 1.79
CA ARG A 131 -2.40 23.02 0.52
C ARG A 131 -2.75 21.55 0.26
N SER A 132 -3.43 20.89 1.20
CA SER A 132 -3.80 19.47 1.13
C SER A 132 -4.82 19.10 0.03
N GLU A 133 -5.28 20.06 -0.77
CA GLU A 133 -6.11 19.79 -1.94
C GLU A 133 -5.32 18.97 -3.00
N PRO A 134 -5.82 17.80 -3.45
CA PRO A 134 -5.00 16.77 -4.13
C PRO A 134 -4.50 17.10 -5.53
N SER A 135 -4.72 18.30 -6.07
CA SER A 135 -4.58 18.54 -7.51
C SER A 135 -3.15 18.46 -8.05
N ASP A 136 -2.11 18.54 -7.21
CA ASP A 136 -0.70 18.47 -7.64
C ASP A 136 0.07 17.34 -6.94
N HIS A 137 0.06 16.14 -7.53
CA HIS A 137 0.78 14.93 -7.06
C HIS A 137 2.32 15.02 -7.14
N ARG A 138 2.92 16.21 -7.25
CA ARG A 138 4.35 16.38 -7.59
C ARG A 138 5.22 17.03 -6.53
N ARG A 139 4.74 17.29 -5.31
CA ARG A 139 5.57 17.89 -4.26
C ARG A 139 5.68 16.98 -3.04
N LEU A 140 6.76 16.19 -3.01
CA LEU A 140 7.26 15.45 -1.84
C LEU A 140 7.85 16.37 -0.75
N THR A 141 7.66 17.68 -0.82
CA THR A 141 8.38 18.68 -0.01
C THR A 141 7.78 18.96 1.36
N THR A 142 6.68 18.31 1.75
CA THR A 142 5.95 18.71 2.97
C THR A 142 6.66 18.37 4.28
N THR A 143 7.36 17.23 4.37
CA THR A 143 8.05 16.85 5.61
C THR A 143 9.25 17.76 5.89
N ASP A 144 10.10 17.98 4.89
CA ASP A 144 11.27 18.85 5.01
C ASP A 144 10.86 20.31 5.27
N GLU A 145 9.76 20.78 4.67
CA GLU A 145 9.18 22.10 4.94
C GLU A 145 8.73 22.24 6.40
N VAL A 146 8.04 21.24 6.97
CA VAL A 146 7.62 21.26 8.38
C VAL A 146 8.83 21.21 9.32
N THR A 147 9.83 20.36 9.02
CA THR A 147 11.07 20.30 9.80
C THR A 147 11.84 21.62 9.74
N ALA A 148 11.95 22.25 8.56
CA ALA A 148 12.59 23.54 8.40
C ALA A 148 11.89 24.64 9.21
N LEU A 149 10.56 24.70 9.17
CA LEU A 149 9.76 25.63 9.97
C LEU A 149 9.96 25.41 11.48
N LYS A 150 10.03 24.15 11.92
CA LYS A 150 10.29 23.82 13.33
C LYS A 150 11.68 24.32 13.77
N GLU A 151 12.69 24.16 12.94
CA GLU A 151 14.05 24.66 13.20
C GLU A 151 14.14 26.20 13.17
N GLU A 152 13.44 26.83 12.24
CA GLU A 152 13.36 28.29 12.14
C GLU A 152 12.68 28.89 13.38
N TYR A 153 11.53 28.34 13.78
CA TYR A 153 10.85 28.74 15.01
C TYR A 153 11.76 28.65 16.24
N ARG A 154 12.50 27.53 16.38
CA ARG A 154 13.45 27.33 17.50
C ARG A 154 14.53 28.42 17.52
N LYS A 155 15.04 28.82 16.34
CA LYS A 155 16.06 29.88 16.24
C LYS A 155 15.52 31.25 16.63
N HIS A 156 14.26 31.56 16.31
CA HIS A 156 13.66 32.86 16.58
C HIS A 156 13.28 33.07 18.04
N GLN A 157 12.72 32.06 18.71
CA GLN A 157 12.20 32.19 20.08
C GLN A 157 13.30 32.06 21.15
N GLY A 158 14.44 31.45 20.82
CA GLY A 158 15.52 31.23 21.78
C GLY A 158 15.19 30.24 22.91
N THR A 159 13.99 29.64 22.87
CA THR A 159 13.52 28.62 23.80
C THR A 159 13.19 27.34 23.02
N ASP A 160 13.65 26.19 23.52
CA ASP A 160 13.36 24.89 22.89
C ASP A 160 11.96 24.35 23.24
N ILE A 161 11.29 24.96 24.22
CA ILE A 161 10.00 24.50 24.73
C ILE A 161 8.88 25.20 23.95
N LEU A 162 8.14 24.41 23.18
CA LEU A 162 6.91 24.81 22.52
C LEU A 162 5.73 24.70 23.49
N SER A 163 4.75 25.59 23.38
CA SER A 163 3.45 25.39 24.04
C SER A 163 2.76 24.13 23.49
N MET A 164 1.84 23.55 24.27
CA MET A 164 1.01 22.43 23.82
C MET A 164 0.32 22.76 22.48
N TYR A 165 -0.29 23.94 22.36
CA TYR A 165 -0.92 24.37 21.12
C TYR A 165 0.07 24.49 19.95
N GLY A 166 1.27 25.03 20.18
CA GLY A 166 2.33 25.06 19.19
C GLY A 166 2.73 23.65 18.73
N LEU A 167 2.94 22.73 19.68
CA LEU A 167 3.26 21.32 19.39
C LEU A 167 2.19 20.66 18.51
N PHE A 168 0.91 20.82 18.85
CA PHE A 168 -0.20 20.27 18.05
C PHE A 168 -0.38 20.98 16.70
N SER A 169 0.00 22.26 16.58
CA SER A 169 0.02 22.97 15.30
C SER A 169 1.07 22.40 14.34
N PHE A 170 2.27 22.13 14.85
CA PHE A 170 3.30 21.41 14.09
C PHE A 170 2.86 19.97 13.77
N GLY A 171 2.24 19.28 14.73
CA GLY A 171 1.65 17.95 14.52
C GLY A 171 0.64 17.94 13.38
N ALA A 172 -0.31 18.88 13.36
CA ALA A 172 -1.30 18.99 12.30
C ALA A 172 -0.67 19.22 10.91
N ALA A 173 0.39 20.03 10.81
CA ALA A 173 1.10 20.22 9.55
C ALA A 173 1.88 18.95 9.14
N GLN A 174 2.50 18.27 10.09
CA GLN A 174 3.16 16.97 9.86
C GLN A 174 2.15 15.90 9.42
N ASP A 175 0.92 15.96 9.92
CA ASP A 175 -0.15 15.03 9.56
C ASP A 175 -0.62 15.19 8.11
N VAL A 176 -0.54 16.40 7.56
CA VAL A 176 -0.74 16.60 6.11
C VAL A 176 0.35 15.90 5.32
N ALA A 177 1.61 16.01 5.75
CA ALA A 177 2.72 15.29 5.12
C ALA A 177 2.53 13.76 5.24
N ASN A 178 2.19 13.26 6.43
CA ASN A 178 1.88 11.85 6.67
C ASN A 178 0.73 11.36 5.77
N SER A 179 -0.34 12.14 5.66
CA SER A 179 -1.51 11.82 4.83
C SER A 179 -1.16 11.75 3.34
N ASN A 180 -0.31 12.65 2.86
CA ASN A 180 0.17 12.67 1.48
C ASN A 180 1.11 11.49 1.17
N GLU A 181 2.04 11.18 2.08
CA GLU A 181 2.91 10.00 1.98
C GLU A 181 2.07 8.71 1.94
N TYR A 182 1.07 8.58 2.82
CA TYR A 182 0.15 7.44 2.83
C TYR A 182 -0.67 7.34 1.53
N GLN A 183 -1.22 8.46 1.07
CA GLN A 183 -1.97 8.51 -0.18
C GLN A 183 -1.11 8.00 -1.34
N THR A 184 0.10 8.56 -1.48
CA THR A 184 0.98 8.27 -2.60
C THR A 184 1.50 6.84 -2.55
N HIS A 185 2.00 6.36 -1.41
CA HIS A 185 2.73 5.10 -1.35
C HIS A 185 1.87 3.88 -1.01
N VAL A 186 0.68 4.09 -0.45
CA VAL A 186 -0.23 3.01 -0.03
C VAL A 186 -1.52 3.04 -0.84
N VAL A 187 -2.28 4.14 -0.80
CA VAL A 187 -3.61 4.20 -1.43
C VAL A 187 -3.50 4.17 -2.95
N ASP A 188 -2.69 5.05 -3.54
CA ASP A 188 -2.53 5.14 -4.99
C ASP A 188 -1.89 3.87 -5.56
N TYR A 189 -0.95 3.27 -4.81
CA TYR A 189 -0.36 1.99 -5.19
C TYR A 189 -1.42 0.90 -5.34
N VAL A 190 -2.25 0.68 -4.31
CA VAL A 190 -3.24 -0.41 -4.35
C VAL A 190 -4.36 -0.15 -5.37
N VAL A 191 -4.77 1.11 -5.52
CA VAL A 191 -5.78 1.51 -6.52
C VAL A 191 -5.25 1.28 -7.94
N GLU A 192 -4.01 1.69 -8.21
CA GLU A 192 -3.40 1.52 -9.52
C GLU A 192 -3.15 0.04 -9.83
N TRP A 193 -2.69 -0.74 -8.84
CA TRP A 193 -2.54 -2.19 -8.96
C TRP A 193 -3.87 -2.86 -9.30
N GLU A 194 -4.96 -2.57 -8.55
CA GLU A 194 -6.30 -3.14 -8.80
C GLU A 194 -6.76 -2.82 -10.22
N ARG A 195 -6.59 -1.57 -10.63
CA ARG A 195 -7.00 -1.06 -11.93
C ARG A 195 -6.29 -1.77 -13.07
N VAL A 196 -4.95 -1.79 -13.06
CA VAL A 196 -4.12 -2.40 -14.12
C VAL A 196 -4.43 -3.89 -14.27
N VAL A 197 -4.48 -4.61 -13.16
CA VAL A 197 -4.76 -6.05 -13.16
C VAL A 197 -6.17 -6.34 -13.67
N THR A 198 -7.15 -5.59 -13.19
CA THR A 198 -8.56 -5.79 -13.54
C THR A 198 -8.84 -5.47 -14.99
N GLU A 199 -8.41 -4.30 -15.48
CA GLU A 199 -8.59 -3.91 -16.87
C GLU A 199 -7.96 -4.93 -17.83
N ARG A 200 -6.76 -5.42 -17.49
CA ARG A 200 -6.04 -6.38 -18.32
C ARG A 200 -6.76 -7.73 -18.39
N ILE A 201 -7.13 -8.31 -17.26
CA ILE A 201 -7.78 -9.64 -17.22
C ILE A 201 -9.20 -9.56 -17.80
N ASP A 202 -9.99 -8.54 -17.45
CA ASP A 202 -11.37 -8.40 -17.94
C ASP A 202 -11.41 -8.24 -19.47
N ALA A 203 -10.45 -7.51 -20.04
CA ALA A 203 -10.32 -7.37 -21.50
C ALA A 203 -10.03 -8.72 -22.19
N GLU A 204 -9.10 -9.50 -21.65
CA GLU A 204 -8.73 -10.81 -22.22
C GLU A 204 -9.85 -11.86 -22.00
N LEU A 205 -10.57 -11.82 -20.88
CA LEU A 205 -11.76 -12.62 -20.63
C LEU A 205 -12.86 -12.34 -21.66
N LYS A 206 -13.13 -11.05 -21.93
CA LYS A 206 -14.11 -10.64 -22.94
C LYS A 206 -13.73 -11.18 -24.31
N TYR A 207 -12.48 -11.00 -24.72
CA TYR A 207 -12.00 -11.49 -26.01
C TYR A 207 -12.07 -13.02 -26.12
N THR A 208 -11.74 -13.74 -25.05
CA THR A 208 -11.85 -15.21 -25.01
C THR A 208 -13.30 -15.68 -25.18
N LYS A 209 -14.28 -15.00 -24.56
CA LYS A 209 -15.71 -15.29 -24.73
C LYS A 209 -16.20 -15.06 -26.17
N GLU A 210 -15.67 -14.05 -26.86
CA GLU A 210 -15.98 -13.80 -28.28
C GLU A 210 -15.49 -14.96 -29.18
N LEU A 211 -14.28 -15.48 -28.90
CA LEU A 211 -13.75 -16.66 -29.59
C LEU A 211 -14.56 -17.92 -29.25
N GLU A 212 -14.98 -18.10 -28.01
CA GLU A 212 -15.84 -19.21 -27.59
C GLU A 212 -17.19 -19.19 -28.32
N SER A 213 -17.82 -18.01 -28.41
CA SER A 213 -19.06 -17.84 -29.16
C SER A 213 -18.89 -18.19 -30.64
N THR A 214 -17.77 -17.78 -31.25
CA THR A 214 -17.43 -18.12 -32.64
C THR A 214 -17.24 -19.62 -32.82
N ARG A 215 -16.56 -20.29 -31.88
CA ARG A 215 -16.41 -21.75 -31.87
C ARG A 215 -17.77 -22.45 -31.81
N ARG A 216 -18.61 -22.10 -30.82
CA ARG A 216 -19.97 -22.65 -30.66
C ARG A 216 -20.84 -22.46 -31.89
N HIS A 217 -20.76 -21.29 -32.53
CA HIS A 217 -21.49 -21.02 -33.78
C HIS A 217 -21.17 -22.07 -34.86
N TYR A 218 -19.90 -22.42 -35.04
CA TYR A 218 -19.51 -23.42 -36.03
C TYR A 218 -19.83 -24.86 -35.58
N GLU A 219 -19.77 -25.17 -34.29
CA GLU A 219 -20.22 -26.45 -33.73
C GLU A 219 -21.70 -26.68 -34.05
N ASP A 220 -22.57 -25.74 -33.68
CA ASP A 220 -24.02 -25.80 -33.94
C ASP A 220 -24.32 -25.94 -35.43
N LYS A 221 -23.55 -25.22 -36.27
CA LYS A 221 -23.73 -25.24 -37.71
C LYS A 221 -23.34 -26.59 -38.33
N ILE A 222 -22.28 -27.22 -37.85
CA ILE A 222 -21.87 -28.57 -38.28
C ILE A 222 -22.90 -29.60 -37.84
N ILE A 223 -23.40 -29.52 -36.59
CA ILE A 223 -24.46 -30.40 -36.09
C ILE A 223 -25.67 -30.36 -37.02
N ARG A 224 -26.18 -29.16 -37.33
CA ARG A 224 -27.31 -28.98 -38.26
C ARG A 224 -27.05 -29.47 -39.69
N LEU A 225 -25.81 -29.38 -40.16
CA LEU A 225 -25.44 -29.88 -41.49
C LEU A 225 -25.39 -31.41 -41.52
N ARG A 226 -24.91 -32.04 -40.44
CA ARG A 226 -24.86 -33.49 -40.28
C ARG A 226 -26.26 -34.09 -40.11
N GLU A 227 -27.11 -33.48 -39.29
CA GLU A 227 -28.53 -33.86 -39.16
C GLU A 227 -29.22 -33.87 -40.53
N LYS A 228 -29.04 -32.82 -41.32
CA LYS A 228 -29.58 -32.75 -42.70
C LYS A 228 -29.00 -33.79 -43.65
N SER A 229 -27.73 -34.19 -43.47
CA SER A 229 -27.12 -35.26 -44.27
C SER A 229 -27.76 -36.60 -43.92
N ASN A 230 -27.86 -36.88 -42.62
CA ASN A 230 -28.46 -38.11 -42.09
C ASN A 230 -29.93 -38.24 -42.55
N GLU A 231 -30.72 -37.17 -42.50
CA GLU A 231 -32.12 -37.18 -43.00
C GLU A 231 -32.24 -37.52 -44.50
N ILE A 232 -31.22 -37.23 -45.30
CA ILE A 232 -31.19 -37.55 -46.74
C ILE A 232 -30.78 -39.01 -46.94
N GLU A 233 -29.78 -39.46 -46.17
CA GLU A 233 -29.30 -40.84 -46.17
C GLU A 233 -30.37 -41.83 -45.68
N GLU A 234 -31.13 -41.48 -44.64
CA GLU A 234 -32.28 -42.26 -44.14
C GLU A 234 -33.36 -42.45 -45.21
N LYS A 235 -33.47 -41.51 -46.17
CA LYS A 235 -34.39 -41.62 -47.32
C LYS A 235 -33.80 -42.42 -48.48
N GLY A 236 -32.64 -43.05 -48.30
CA GLY A 236 -31.93 -43.83 -49.31
C GLY A 236 -31.34 -42.96 -50.44
N LYS A 237 -31.13 -41.67 -50.19
CA LYS A 237 -30.54 -40.74 -51.16
C LYS A 237 -29.12 -40.38 -50.73
N GLU A 238 -28.24 -40.15 -51.70
CA GLU A 238 -26.89 -39.65 -51.42
C GLU A 238 -26.91 -38.14 -51.20
N PRO A 239 -26.16 -37.60 -50.22
CA PRO A 239 -26.01 -36.15 -50.03
C PRO A 239 -25.46 -35.49 -51.29
N SER A 240 -25.97 -34.31 -51.63
CA SER A 240 -25.45 -33.58 -52.80
C SER A 240 -23.98 -33.17 -52.59
N LYS A 241 -23.18 -33.14 -53.66
CA LYS A 241 -21.78 -32.70 -53.62
C LYS A 241 -21.62 -31.32 -52.94
N GLY A 242 -22.55 -30.40 -53.18
CA GLY A 242 -22.54 -29.08 -52.55
C GLY A 242 -22.76 -29.11 -51.04
N GLN A 243 -23.50 -30.09 -50.50
CA GLN A 243 -23.65 -30.29 -49.05
C GLN A 243 -22.36 -30.82 -48.44
N ALA A 244 -21.70 -31.80 -49.07
CA ALA A 244 -20.42 -32.33 -48.63
C ALA A 244 -19.34 -31.24 -48.58
N GLU A 245 -19.19 -30.44 -49.65
CA GLU A 245 -18.26 -29.31 -49.69
C GLU A 245 -18.58 -28.22 -48.65
N LYS A 246 -19.87 -28.00 -48.36
CA LYS A 246 -20.29 -27.06 -47.32
C LYS A 246 -19.95 -27.58 -45.93
N LEU A 247 -20.14 -28.87 -45.67
CA LEU A 247 -19.78 -29.51 -44.41
C LEU A 247 -18.26 -29.39 -44.17
N ALA A 248 -17.45 -29.83 -45.14
CA ALA A 248 -15.99 -29.77 -45.06
C ALA A 248 -15.48 -28.35 -44.75
N ARG A 249 -15.98 -27.33 -45.46
CA ARG A 249 -15.60 -25.93 -45.20
C ARG A 249 -15.99 -25.42 -43.81
N ASN A 250 -17.09 -25.89 -43.22
CA ASN A 250 -17.44 -25.49 -41.86
C ASN A 250 -16.63 -26.25 -40.81
N GLU A 251 -16.26 -27.51 -41.08
CA GLU A 251 -15.33 -28.28 -40.24
C GLU A 251 -13.96 -27.62 -40.17
N ASP A 252 -13.42 -27.14 -41.30
CA ASP A 252 -12.18 -26.36 -41.33
C ASP A 252 -12.29 -25.06 -40.51
N LYS A 253 -13.42 -24.36 -40.61
CA LYS A 253 -13.69 -23.15 -39.81
C LYS A 253 -13.84 -23.43 -38.33
N LEU A 254 -14.47 -24.55 -37.97
CA LEU A 254 -14.54 -24.99 -36.57
C LEU A 254 -13.13 -25.28 -36.04
N LYS A 255 -12.31 -25.99 -36.81
CA LYS A 255 -10.93 -26.29 -36.43
C LYS A 255 -10.12 -25.01 -36.19
N ASP A 256 -10.21 -24.03 -37.09
CA ASP A 256 -9.55 -22.72 -36.92
C ASP A 256 -10.09 -21.97 -35.69
N ALA A 257 -11.41 -21.91 -35.50
CA ALA A 257 -12.03 -21.26 -34.34
C ALA A 257 -11.62 -21.95 -33.02
N PHE A 258 -11.57 -23.28 -33.00
CA PHE A 258 -11.09 -24.07 -31.87
C PHE A 258 -9.63 -23.75 -31.56
N THR A 259 -8.73 -23.80 -32.54
CA THR A 259 -7.31 -23.49 -32.33
C THR A 259 -7.10 -22.06 -31.80
N LYS A 260 -7.85 -21.08 -32.33
CA LYS A 260 -7.80 -19.69 -31.84
C LYS A 260 -8.28 -19.58 -30.39
N HIS A 261 -9.42 -20.19 -30.07
CA HIS A 261 -9.96 -20.23 -28.71
C HIS A 261 -8.98 -20.88 -27.74
N GLU A 262 -8.49 -22.08 -28.03
CA GLU A 262 -7.57 -22.81 -27.14
C GLU A 262 -6.26 -22.06 -26.90
N ARG A 263 -5.70 -21.47 -27.96
CA ARG A 263 -4.50 -20.65 -27.84
C ARG A 263 -4.72 -19.45 -26.93
N GLN A 264 -5.85 -18.76 -27.08
CA GLN A 264 -6.17 -17.59 -26.27
C GLN A 264 -6.50 -17.96 -24.83
N ALA A 265 -7.29 -19.02 -24.62
CA ALA A 265 -7.61 -19.55 -23.30
C ALA A 265 -6.33 -19.94 -22.54
N GLY A 266 -5.38 -20.60 -23.19
CA GLY A 266 -4.07 -20.92 -22.59
C GLY A 266 -3.29 -19.70 -22.11
N LYS A 267 -3.29 -18.59 -22.88
CA LYS A 267 -2.67 -17.33 -22.46
C LYS A 267 -3.39 -16.70 -21.28
N LEU A 268 -4.72 -16.71 -21.29
CA LEU A 268 -5.53 -16.16 -20.22
C LEU A 268 -5.37 -16.94 -18.92
N CYS A 269 -5.32 -18.28 -18.97
CA CYS A 269 -5.05 -19.11 -17.79
C CYS A 269 -3.68 -18.75 -17.16
N ALA A 270 -2.63 -18.63 -17.98
CA ALA A 270 -1.31 -18.23 -17.48
C ALA A 270 -1.30 -16.81 -16.89
N LEU A 271 -2.04 -15.88 -17.50
CA LEU A 271 -2.18 -14.52 -16.99
C LEU A 271 -2.90 -14.49 -15.63
N ILE A 272 -4.00 -15.24 -15.50
CA ILE A 272 -4.74 -15.35 -14.24
C ILE A 272 -3.86 -15.96 -13.15
N GLU A 273 -3.17 -17.07 -13.43
CA GLU A 273 -2.25 -17.70 -12.48
C GLU A 273 -1.12 -16.77 -12.04
N ALA A 274 -0.55 -15.99 -12.95
CA ALA A 274 0.49 -15.03 -12.58
C ALA A 274 -0.04 -13.93 -11.65
N VAL A 275 -1.33 -13.61 -11.70
CA VAL A 275 -1.94 -12.65 -10.78
C VAL A 275 -2.34 -13.33 -9.47
N THR A 276 -2.95 -14.51 -9.50
CA THR A 276 -3.42 -15.21 -8.30
C THR A 276 -2.29 -15.83 -7.49
N HIS A 277 -1.34 -16.50 -8.15
CA HIS A 277 -0.24 -17.22 -7.49
C HIS A 277 1.00 -16.36 -7.29
N GLU A 278 1.30 -15.43 -8.19
CA GLU A 278 2.45 -14.52 -8.03
C GLU A 278 2.07 -13.10 -7.59
N GLY A 279 0.80 -12.84 -7.29
CA GLY A 279 0.33 -11.54 -6.80
C GLY A 279 1.01 -11.09 -5.51
N TYR A 280 1.55 -12.02 -4.71
CA TYR A 280 2.34 -11.70 -3.52
C TYR A 280 3.58 -10.85 -3.83
N LYS A 281 4.14 -10.97 -5.04
CA LYS A 281 5.30 -10.15 -5.47
C LYS A 281 4.93 -8.68 -5.56
N ASP A 282 3.69 -8.37 -5.90
CA ASP A 282 3.18 -7.00 -5.96
C ASP A 282 2.59 -6.55 -4.60
N LEU A 283 2.14 -7.49 -3.76
CA LEU A 283 1.71 -7.19 -2.40
C LEU A 283 2.87 -6.80 -1.47
N TYR A 284 4.06 -7.38 -1.69
CA TYR A 284 5.24 -7.12 -0.85
C TYR A 284 5.64 -5.63 -0.82
N PRO A 285 5.79 -4.91 -1.96
CA PRO A 285 6.03 -3.47 -1.95
C PRO A 285 4.97 -2.66 -1.19
N LEU A 286 3.68 -3.03 -1.32
CA LEU A 286 2.60 -2.37 -0.60
C LEU A 286 2.75 -2.52 0.92
N VAL A 287 2.98 -3.74 1.42
CA VAL A 287 3.21 -4.00 2.85
C VAL A 287 4.43 -3.25 3.35
N LYS A 288 5.52 -3.27 2.58
CA LYS A 288 6.76 -2.54 2.92
C LYS A 288 6.52 -1.03 3.00
N ASN A 289 5.81 -0.45 2.03
CA ASN A 289 5.46 0.97 2.01
C ASN A 289 4.60 1.35 3.21
N TYR A 290 3.60 0.52 3.55
CA TYR A 290 2.77 0.71 4.74
C TYR A 290 3.57 0.68 6.03
N MET A 291 4.42 -0.34 6.23
CA MET A 291 5.24 -0.46 7.43
C MET A 291 6.22 0.71 7.57
N LYS A 292 6.87 1.12 6.48
CA LYS A 292 7.78 2.26 6.49
C LYS A 292 7.06 3.56 6.85
N TRP A 293 5.88 3.78 6.27
CA TRP A 293 5.04 4.92 6.61
C TRP A 293 4.64 4.92 8.09
N GLU A 294 4.22 3.77 8.62
CA GLU A 294 3.78 3.67 10.01
C GLU A 294 4.93 3.91 11.01
N MET A 295 6.13 3.37 10.72
CA MET A 295 7.33 3.66 11.49
C MET A 295 7.66 5.17 11.49
N ASN A 296 7.60 5.81 10.33
CA ASN A 296 7.84 7.24 10.21
C ASN A 296 6.79 8.07 10.98
N ARG A 297 5.51 7.71 10.86
CA ARG A 297 4.40 8.36 11.57
C ARG A 297 4.60 8.26 13.08
N ILE A 298 4.84 7.05 13.59
CA ILE A 298 5.05 6.81 15.03
C ILE A 298 6.27 7.57 15.55
N SER A 299 7.38 7.58 14.80
CA SER A 299 8.57 8.34 15.20
C SER A 299 8.26 9.83 15.34
N ARG A 300 7.53 10.41 14.39
CA ARG A 300 7.13 11.84 14.43
C ARG A 300 6.17 12.13 15.59
N GLU A 301 5.23 11.23 15.86
CA GLU A 301 4.31 11.36 17.01
C GLU A 301 5.04 11.21 18.34
N HIS A 302 6.03 10.32 18.43
CA HIS A 302 6.88 10.17 19.60
C HIS A 302 7.62 11.47 19.91
N ASP A 303 8.21 12.13 18.91
CA ASP A 303 8.88 13.42 19.09
C ASP A 303 7.95 14.49 19.66
N ILE A 304 6.65 14.47 19.32
CA ILE A 304 5.67 15.39 19.90
C ILE A 304 5.34 14.99 21.34
N ALA A 305 5.14 13.69 21.59
CA ALA A 305 4.81 13.17 22.91
C ALA A 305 5.92 13.42 23.95
N GLU A 306 7.18 13.28 23.55
CA GLU A 306 8.35 13.60 24.39
C GLU A 306 8.31 15.06 24.86
N ARG A 307 8.00 15.99 23.94
CA ARG A 307 7.90 17.43 24.24
C ARG A 307 6.68 17.79 25.08
N LEU A 308 5.59 17.03 24.99
CA LEU A 308 4.46 17.19 25.91
C LEU A 308 4.85 16.86 27.35
N SER A 309 5.76 15.89 27.56
CA SER A 309 6.29 15.58 28.90
C SER A 309 7.06 16.77 29.47
N GLU A 310 7.92 17.40 28.68
CA GLU A 310 8.66 18.62 29.07
C GLU A 310 7.69 19.77 29.43
N THR A 311 6.66 19.96 28.60
CA THR A 311 5.61 20.98 28.84
C THR A 311 4.90 20.75 30.18
N LEU A 312 4.58 19.49 30.49
CA LEU A 312 3.92 19.12 31.75
C LEU A 312 4.81 19.38 32.97
N GLU A 313 6.12 19.13 32.87
CA GLU A 313 7.08 19.44 33.92
C GLU A 313 7.13 20.95 34.19
N CYS A 314 7.23 21.78 33.15
CA CYS A 314 7.21 23.24 33.28
C CYS A 314 5.92 23.76 33.93
N MET A 315 4.76 23.22 33.53
CA MET A 315 3.48 23.54 34.16
C MET A 315 3.48 23.18 35.65
N SER A 316 4.03 22.02 36.01
CA SER A 316 4.07 21.55 37.40
C SER A 316 4.93 22.45 38.29
N GLU A 317 6.07 22.91 37.76
CA GLU A 317 6.96 23.86 38.44
C GLU A 317 6.27 25.21 38.69
N LYS A 318 5.59 25.76 37.67
CA LYS A 318 4.85 27.04 37.79
C LYS A 318 3.70 26.98 38.79
N MET A 319 3.03 25.83 38.89
CA MET A 319 1.92 25.65 39.83
C MET A 319 2.36 25.44 41.28
N GLY A 320 3.67 25.47 41.57
CA GLY A 320 4.19 25.26 42.93
C GLY A 320 3.88 23.87 43.50
N SER A 321 3.50 22.92 42.63
CA SER A 321 3.24 21.54 43.03
C SER A 321 4.58 20.89 43.35
N ARG A 322 4.86 20.73 44.66
CA ARG A 322 6.08 20.05 45.13
C ARG A 322 6.22 18.70 44.42
N LYS A 323 7.43 18.44 43.93
CA LYS A 323 7.88 17.21 43.27
C LYS A 323 7.47 15.96 44.06
N SER A 324 6.28 15.44 43.76
CA SER A 324 5.94 14.04 43.94
C SER A 324 5.05 13.62 42.78
N VAL A 325 5.51 13.86 41.55
CA VAL A 325 5.13 12.92 40.48
C VAL A 325 5.68 11.59 40.98
N PRO A 326 4.85 10.58 41.28
CA PRO A 326 5.36 9.24 41.51
C PRO A 326 6.24 8.99 40.30
N LYS A 327 7.54 8.75 40.51
CA LYS A 327 8.32 8.09 39.45
C LYS A 327 7.39 6.97 39.02
N LEU A 328 6.97 6.96 37.75
CA LEU A 328 6.52 5.72 37.17
C LEU A 328 7.70 4.82 37.46
N GLU A 329 7.60 4.04 38.54
CA GLU A 329 8.44 2.89 38.74
C GLU A 329 8.32 2.24 37.38
N GLU A 330 9.42 2.27 36.62
CA GLU A 330 9.59 1.39 35.49
C GLU A 330 9.12 0.06 36.03
N GLN A 331 7.87 -0.29 35.72
CA GLN A 331 7.36 -1.60 35.98
C GLN A 331 8.28 -2.41 35.11
N LYS A 332 9.32 -2.94 35.76
CA LYS A 332 10.14 -4.00 35.22
C LYS A 332 9.11 -4.94 34.65
N TYR A 333 9.00 -4.95 33.32
CA TYR A 333 8.54 -6.10 32.58
C TYR A 333 9.62 -7.15 32.85
N GLU A 334 9.63 -7.65 34.09
CA GLU A 334 10.42 -8.74 34.57
C GLU A 334 9.86 -9.92 33.79
N LYS A 335 10.55 -10.20 32.68
CA LYS A 335 10.54 -11.43 31.91
C LYS A 335 9.56 -12.46 32.46
N LEU A 336 8.36 -12.52 31.87
CA LEU A 336 7.63 -13.77 31.73
C LEU A 336 8.46 -14.65 30.76
N GLU A 337 9.59 -15.17 31.24
CA GLU A 337 10.18 -16.38 30.69
C GLU A 337 9.29 -17.52 31.17
N GLU A 338 8.21 -17.79 30.42
CA GLU A 338 7.51 -19.05 30.57
C GLU A 338 8.48 -20.18 30.17
N PRO A 339 8.73 -21.18 31.03
CA PRO A 339 9.45 -22.36 30.62
C PRO A 339 8.58 -23.10 29.61
N VAL A 340 9.04 -23.17 28.36
CA VAL A 340 8.50 -24.12 27.39
C VAL A 340 8.90 -25.51 27.87
N GLU A 341 8.02 -26.13 28.65
CA GLU A 341 8.10 -27.56 28.94
C GLU A 341 7.90 -28.30 27.61
N SER A 342 9.01 -28.82 27.08
CA SER A 342 9.00 -29.77 25.99
C SER A 342 8.44 -31.09 26.50
N GLU A 343 7.12 -31.28 26.40
CA GLU A 343 6.53 -32.61 26.46
C GLU A 343 6.86 -33.38 25.18
N THR A 344 7.97 -34.10 25.22
CA THR A 344 8.14 -35.32 24.43
C THR A 344 7.17 -36.38 24.96
N GLY A 345 6.12 -36.66 24.20
CA GLY A 345 5.10 -37.66 24.56
C GLY A 345 4.45 -38.35 23.37
N GLN A 346 5.11 -39.42 22.91
CA GLN A 346 4.65 -40.57 22.10
C GLN A 346 4.41 -40.41 20.59
#